data_AF-A0A7Y4RLC5-F1
#
_entry.id   AF-A0A7Y4RLC5-F1
#
_cell.length_a   1.000
_cell.length_b   1.000
_cell.length_c   1.000
_cell.angle_alpha   90.00
_cell.angle_beta   90.00
_cell.angle_gamma   90.00
#
_symmetry.space_group_name_H-M   'P 1'
#
loop_
_entity.id
_entity.type
_entity.pdbx_description
1 polymer ?
#
loop_
_entity_poly.entity_id
_entity_poly.type
_entity_poly.pdbx_seq_one_letter_code
_entity_poly.pdbx_strand_id
1 'polypeptide(L)'
;MNRTSPQLALLVATLFGIGCREAIAPLSPPPPSPNVASVTIVPDGITIGVGDTVRFHASGGGSASEVVTFIWTVTAPALAQVDSAGLVQAIGAGILGVRACRKEQPNPCGGATVTIR
;
A
#
# COMPACT_ATOMS: atom_id res chain seq x y z
N MET A 1 40.21 -7.16 43.44
CA MET A 1 41.63 -6.89 43.12
C MET A 1 42.25 -8.13 42.47
N ASN A 2 42.91 -7.92 41.33
CA ASN A 2 43.91 -8.77 40.67
C ASN A 2 43.41 -10.03 39.92
N ARG A 3 43.53 -10.01 38.58
CA ARG A 3 44.64 -10.61 37.80
C ARG A 3 44.72 -9.87 36.43
N THR A 4 45.71 -9.02 36.08
CA THR A 4 47.09 -9.30 35.60
C THR A 4 47.20 -10.58 34.75
N SER A 5 47.77 -10.64 33.54
CA SER A 5 48.52 -9.73 32.67
C SER A 5 48.46 -10.30 31.23
N PRO A 6 49.56 -10.38 30.46
CA PRO A 6 49.87 -9.60 29.26
C PRO A 6 49.84 -10.50 28.01
N GLN A 7 50.33 -10.04 26.85
CA GLN A 7 51.23 -10.75 25.91
C GLN A 7 51.13 -10.04 24.55
N LEU A 8 52.23 -9.41 24.09
CA LEU A 8 53.09 -9.89 23.01
C LEU A 8 52.35 -10.02 21.67
N ALA A 9 52.87 -9.73 20.49
CA ALA A 9 54.14 -9.24 19.97
C ALA A 9 53.80 -8.95 18.49
N LEU A 10 54.22 -7.82 17.93
CA LEU A 10 55.25 -7.76 16.88
C LEU A 10 55.08 -8.73 15.67
N LEU A 11 55.08 -8.12 14.47
CA LEU A 11 55.58 -8.61 13.16
C LEU A 11 54.71 -9.65 12.41
N VAL A 12 54.63 -9.76 11.07
CA VAL A 12 55.09 -9.05 9.85
C VAL A 12 54.46 -9.80 8.65
N ALA A 13 54.25 -9.10 7.53
CA ALA A 13 54.16 -9.62 6.14
C ALA A 13 53.02 -10.62 5.82
N THR A 14 52.54 -10.82 4.58
CA THR A 14 53.02 -10.48 3.24
C THR A 14 51.84 -10.55 2.27
N LEU A 15 52.01 -9.91 1.12
CA LEU A 15 51.18 -9.97 -0.08
C LEU A 15 50.70 -11.38 -0.44
N PHE A 16 49.47 -11.49 -0.94
CA PHE A 16 48.93 -12.39 -1.99
C PHE A 16 47.40 -12.22 -1.86
N GLY A 17 46.73 -11.48 -2.73
CA GLY A 17 46.46 -11.90 -4.08
C GLY A 17 44.98 -12.27 -4.19
N ILE A 18 44.35 -11.80 -5.27
CA ILE A 18 43.12 -12.34 -5.86
C ILE A 18 41.82 -11.99 -5.14
N GLY A 19 41.02 -11.22 -5.86
CA GLY A 19 39.57 -11.29 -5.81
C GLY A 19 38.94 -10.03 -5.28
N CYS A 20 38.65 -9.09 -6.17
CA CYS A 20 37.39 -8.34 -6.08
C CYS A 20 36.26 -9.38 -6.06
N ARG A 21 35.93 -9.91 -4.88
CA ARG A 21 34.62 -10.50 -4.67
C ARG A 21 33.69 -9.32 -4.47
N GLU A 22 33.02 -8.91 -5.54
CA GLU A 22 31.76 -8.19 -5.39
C GLU A 22 30.87 -9.09 -4.53
N ALA A 23 30.70 -8.69 -3.28
CA ALA A 23 29.76 -9.33 -2.38
C ALA A 23 28.37 -9.07 -2.95
N ILE A 24 27.87 -10.05 -3.71
CA ILE A 24 26.45 -10.13 -4.05
C ILE A 24 25.74 -10.24 -2.71
N ALA A 25 25.08 -9.17 -2.30
CA ALA A 25 24.33 -9.14 -1.05
C ALA A 25 23.34 -10.32 -1.03
N PRO A 26 23.19 -11.03 0.11
CA PRO A 26 22.18 -12.08 0.21
C PRO A 26 20.80 -11.47 -0.07
N LEU A 27 20.03 -12.09 -0.98
CA LEU A 27 18.63 -11.75 -1.24
C LEU A 27 17.82 -12.05 0.03
N SER A 28 17.78 -11.11 0.96
CA SER A 28 16.90 -11.20 2.11
C SER A 28 15.46 -11.36 1.62
N PRO A 29 14.68 -12.33 2.14
CA PRO A 29 13.27 -12.43 1.80
C PRO A 29 12.57 -11.10 2.13
N PRO A 30 11.65 -10.60 1.27
CA PRO A 30 10.93 -9.37 1.56
C PRO A 30 10.20 -9.52 2.91
N PRO A 31 10.23 -8.49 3.78
CA PRO A 31 9.58 -8.57 5.08
C PRO A 31 8.09 -8.91 4.91
N PRO A 32 7.51 -9.71 5.81
CA PRO A 32 6.09 -10.01 5.76
C PRO A 32 5.31 -8.70 5.78
N SER A 33 4.48 -8.50 4.75
CA SER A 33 3.63 -7.31 4.65
C SER A 33 2.78 -7.22 5.91
N PRO A 34 2.64 -6.03 6.55
CA PRO A 34 1.76 -5.90 7.70
C PRO A 34 0.39 -6.44 7.30
N ASN A 35 -0.28 -7.17 8.20
CA ASN A 35 -1.67 -7.57 7.98
C ASN A 35 -2.53 -6.29 7.99
N VAL A 36 -2.55 -5.64 6.83
CA VAL A 36 -3.23 -4.40 6.58
C VAL A 36 -4.72 -4.72 6.59
N ALA A 37 -5.42 -4.35 7.67
CA ALA A 37 -6.85 -4.59 7.86
C ALA A 37 -7.64 -4.17 6.61
N SER A 38 -7.89 -5.10 5.70
CA SER A 38 -8.14 -4.74 4.31
C SER A 38 -9.52 -4.11 4.16
N VAL A 39 -9.59 -3.01 3.42
CA VAL A 39 -10.87 -2.41 3.01
C VAL A 39 -11.15 -2.88 1.59
N THR A 40 -12.29 -3.52 1.40
CA THR A 40 -12.75 -4.02 0.10
C THR A 40 -13.82 -3.08 -0.44
N ILE A 41 -13.73 -2.74 -1.72
CA ILE A 41 -14.72 -1.92 -2.43
C ILE A 41 -15.37 -2.77 -3.52
N VAL A 42 -16.71 -2.72 -3.59
CA VAL A 42 -17.51 -3.41 -4.60
C VAL A 42 -18.50 -2.41 -5.23
N PRO A 43 -18.69 -2.41 -6.55
CA PRO A 43 -18.01 -3.26 -7.52
C PRO A 43 -16.58 -2.79 -7.83
N ASP A 44 -15.75 -3.65 -8.41
CA ASP A 44 -14.43 -3.28 -8.93
C ASP A 44 -14.31 -3.65 -10.42
N GLY A 45 -13.47 -2.92 -11.17
CA GLY A 45 -13.18 -3.23 -12.58
C GLY A 45 -14.35 -3.01 -13.55
N ILE A 46 -15.35 -2.20 -13.17
CA ILE A 46 -16.55 -2.00 -13.99
C ILE A 46 -16.34 -1.01 -15.13
N THR A 47 -17.25 -1.07 -16.11
CA THR A 47 -17.38 -0.03 -17.14
C THR A 47 -18.77 0.61 -17.10
N ILE A 48 -18.82 1.93 -17.21
CA ILE A 48 -20.04 2.74 -17.35
C ILE A 48 -19.94 3.75 -18.49
N GLY A 49 -21.05 4.34 -18.90
CA GLY A 49 -21.10 5.45 -19.84
C GLY A 49 -20.97 6.82 -19.16
N VAL A 50 -20.59 7.84 -19.93
CA VAL A 50 -20.68 9.23 -19.46
C VAL A 50 -22.14 9.58 -19.10
N GLY A 51 -22.35 10.20 -17.93
CA GLY A 51 -23.67 10.53 -17.40
C GLY A 51 -24.27 9.45 -16.48
N ASP A 52 -23.72 8.24 -16.48
CA ASP A 52 -24.17 7.16 -15.59
C ASP A 52 -23.78 7.42 -14.13
N THR A 53 -24.49 6.75 -13.24
CA THR A 53 -24.16 6.73 -11.81
C THR A 53 -24.03 5.30 -11.31
N VAL A 54 -23.08 5.08 -10.39
CA VAL A 54 -22.84 3.77 -9.77
C VAL A 54 -22.65 3.94 -8.28
N ARG A 55 -23.31 3.10 -7.50
CA ARG A 55 -23.09 3.00 -6.06
C ARG A 55 -21.97 2.01 -5.77
N PHE A 56 -20.95 2.48 -5.06
CA PHE A 56 -19.90 1.65 -4.48
C PHE A 56 -20.20 1.41 -3.00
N HIS A 57 -19.84 0.21 -2.55
CA HIS A 57 -19.93 -0.24 -1.17
C HIS A 57 -18.53 -0.57 -0.68
N ALA A 58 -18.13 0.02 0.45
CA ALA A 58 -16.90 -0.32 1.14
C ALA A 58 -17.21 -1.16 2.37
N SER A 59 -16.37 -2.16 2.65
CA SER A 59 -16.49 -3.02 3.82
C SER A 59 -15.11 -3.40 4.36
N GLY A 60 -15.06 -3.78 5.63
CA GLY A 60 -13.83 -4.22 6.31
C GLY A 60 -13.16 -3.14 7.16
N GLY A 61 -12.05 -3.53 7.78
CA GLY A 61 -11.25 -2.66 8.65
C GLY A 61 -11.71 -2.53 10.10
N GLY A 62 -13.02 -2.61 10.39
CA GLY A 62 -13.55 -2.50 11.76
C GLY A 62 -13.81 -3.84 12.46
N SER A 63 -14.07 -3.78 13.77
CA SER A 63 -14.58 -4.92 14.54
C SER A 63 -16.04 -5.24 14.18
N ALA A 64 -16.53 -6.45 14.46
CA ALA A 64 -17.87 -6.90 14.03
C ALA A 64 -19.05 -6.02 14.50
N SER A 65 -18.89 -5.28 15.60
CA SER A 65 -19.90 -4.35 16.15
C SER A 65 -19.57 -2.87 15.93
N GLU A 66 -18.52 -2.58 15.15
CA GLU A 66 -18.08 -1.21 14.88
C GLU A 66 -18.82 -0.66 13.66
N VAL A 67 -19.48 0.48 13.83
CA VAL A 67 -20.00 1.25 12.70
C VAL A 67 -18.83 1.98 12.06
N VAL A 68 -18.40 1.51 10.90
CA VAL A 68 -17.28 2.10 10.15
C VAL A 68 -17.80 3.14 9.17
N THR A 69 -17.28 4.37 9.26
CA THR A 69 -17.55 5.41 8.28
C THR A 69 -16.43 5.47 7.25
N PHE A 70 -16.76 5.54 5.97
CA PHE A 70 -15.79 5.65 4.89
C PHE A 70 -15.76 7.05 4.27
N ILE A 71 -14.56 7.54 3.99
CA ILE A 71 -14.28 8.73 3.20
C ILE A 71 -13.99 8.27 1.77
N TRP A 72 -14.78 8.77 0.84
CA TRP A 72 -14.70 8.44 -0.59
C TRP A 72 -13.93 9.51 -1.36
N THR A 73 -13.09 9.07 -2.30
CA THR A 73 -12.36 9.93 -3.22
C THR A 73 -12.20 9.26 -4.58
N VAL A 74 -11.98 10.08 -5.62
CA VAL A 74 -11.66 9.61 -6.98
C VAL A 74 -10.32 10.18 -7.43
N THR A 75 -9.55 9.43 -8.21
CA THR A 75 -8.24 9.89 -8.69
C THR A 75 -8.33 10.94 -9.80
N ALA A 76 -9.48 11.04 -10.47
CA ALA A 76 -9.70 11.96 -11.59
C ALA A 76 -11.05 12.69 -11.44
N PRO A 77 -11.11 13.77 -10.64
CA PRO A 77 -12.35 14.53 -10.41
C PRO A 77 -12.91 15.22 -11.66
N ALA A 78 -12.10 15.37 -12.72
CA ALA A 78 -12.56 15.85 -14.03
C ALA A 78 -13.35 14.79 -14.83
N LEU A 79 -13.19 13.49 -14.50
CA LEU A 79 -13.87 12.38 -15.18
C LEU A 79 -15.08 11.86 -14.41
N ALA A 80 -15.06 11.97 -13.08
CA ALA A 80 -16.18 11.58 -12.23
C ALA A 80 -16.16 12.33 -10.90
N GLN A 81 -17.31 12.42 -10.23
CA GLN A 81 -17.41 12.87 -8.83
C GLN A 81 -17.96 11.74 -7.96
N VAL A 82 -17.56 11.71 -6.69
CA VAL A 82 -18.08 10.76 -5.70
C VAL A 82 -18.64 11.53 -4.50
N ASP A 83 -19.81 11.11 -4.01
CA ASP A 83 -20.41 11.68 -2.80
C ASP A 83 -19.93 10.97 -1.51
N SER A 84 -20.41 11.45 -0.36
CA SER A 84 -20.09 10.85 0.94
C SER A 84 -20.68 9.46 1.17
N ALA A 85 -21.65 9.04 0.35
CA ALA A 85 -22.29 7.74 0.39
C ALA A 85 -21.67 6.73 -0.61
N GLY A 86 -20.65 7.13 -1.37
CA GLY A 86 -20.00 6.28 -2.38
C GLY A 86 -20.76 6.20 -3.70
N LEU A 87 -21.66 7.14 -4.01
CA LEU A 87 -22.25 7.27 -5.34
C LEU A 87 -21.27 8.02 -6.25
N VAL A 88 -20.81 7.34 -7.29
CA VAL A 88 -19.95 7.91 -8.33
C VAL A 88 -20.81 8.31 -9.52
N GLN A 89 -20.65 9.55 -10.00
CA GLN A 89 -21.26 10.07 -11.22
C GLN A 89 -20.19 10.28 -12.29
N ALA A 90 -20.39 9.69 -13.47
CA ALA A 90 -19.50 9.85 -14.61
C ALA A 90 -19.74 11.19 -15.33
N ILE A 91 -18.67 11.96 -15.54
CA ILE A 91 -18.67 13.29 -16.17
C ILE A 91 -17.95 13.23 -17.53
N GLY A 92 -16.90 12.42 -17.65
CA GLY A 92 -16.10 12.31 -18.88
C GLY A 92 -15.49 10.93 -19.07
N ALA A 93 -15.22 10.56 -20.32
CA ALA A 93 -14.65 9.27 -20.68
C ALA A 93 -13.17 9.15 -20.24
N GLY A 94 -12.77 7.96 -19.85
CA GLY A 94 -11.42 7.65 -19.37
C GLY A 94 -11.40 6.59 -18.28
N ILE A 95 -10.26 6.42 -17.62
CA ILE A 95 -10.10 5.45 -16.53
C ILE A 95 -9.81 6.21 -15.25
N LEU A 96 -10.48 5.86 -14.16
CA LEU A 96 -10.24 6.42 -12.85
C LEU A 96 -10.23 5.34 -11.76
N GLY A 97 -9.60 5.67 -10.63
CA GLY A 97 -9.68 4.89 -9.41
C GLY A 97 -10.65 5.52 -8.42
N VAL A 98 -11.48 4.70 -7.79
CA VAL A 98 -12.29 5.04 -6.62
C VAL A 98 -11.55 4.54 -5.38
N ARG A 99 -11.42 5.37 -4.36
CA ARG A 99 -10.76 5.05 -3.09
C ARG A 99 -11.70 5.29 -1.93
N ALA A 100 -11.68 4.36 -0.97
CA ALA A 100 -12.43 4.46 0.28
C ALA A 100 -11.48 4.23 1.47
N CYS A 101 -11.36 5.21 2.35
CA CYS A 101 -10.57 5.11 3.58
C CYS A 101 -11.48 5.20 4.79
N ARG A 102 -11.18 4.52 5.89
CA ARG A 102 -11.98 4.72 7.11
C ARG A 102 -11.73 6.12 7.67
N LYS A 103 -12.77 6.75 8.19
CA LYS A 103 -12.67 8.09 8.78
C LYS A 103 -11.88 8.06 10.09
N GLU A 104 -12.08 7.01 10.88
CA GLU A 104 -11.49 6.83 12.21
C GLU A 104 -10.04 6.33 12.12
N GLN A 105 -9.72 5.55 11.08
CA GLN A 105 -8.37 5.07 10.82
C GLN A 105 -8.05 5.20 9.31
N PRO A 106 -7.35 6.28 8.90
CA PRO A 106 -7.19 6.62 7.49
C PRO A 106 -6.36 5.61 6.69
N ASN A 107 -5.67 4.68 7.37
CA ASN A 107 -4.97 3.58 6.73
C ASN A 107 -5.34 2.24 7.38
N PRO A 108 -5.62 1.22 6.57
CA PRO A 108 -5.58 1.21 5.10
C PRO A 108 -6.87 1.66 4.40
N CYS A 109 -6.71 2.03 3.13
CA CYS A 109 -7.80 2.34 2.21
C CYS A 109 -8.01 1.20 1.21
N GLY A 110 -9.25 1.05 0.74
CA GLY A 110 -9.61 0.22 -0.39
C GLY A 110 -9.48 0.99 -1.70
N GLY A 111 -9.37 0.26 -2.81
CA GLY A 111 -9.35 0.81 -4.15
C GLY A 111 -10.20 -0.02 -5.12
N ALA A 112 -10.86 0.65 -6.05
CA ALA A 112 -11.56 0.06 -7.18
C ALA A 112 -11.24 0.84 -8.46
N THR A 113 -11.27 0.18 -9.62
CA THR A 113 -11.06 0.81 -10.92
C THR A 113 -12.36 0.93 -11.69
N VAL A 114 -12.57 2.05 -12.37
CA VAL A 114 -13.74 2.32 -13.22
C VAL A 114 -13.27 2.79 -14.59
N THR A 115 -13.83 2.20 -15.62
CA THR A 115 -13.68 2.68 -17.01
C THR A 115 -14.95 3.41 -17.42
N ILE A 116 -14.82 4.63 -17.93
CA ILE A 116 -15.93 5.41 -18.49
C ILE A 116 -15.75 5.47 -20.00
N ARG A 117 -16.80 5.11 -20.74
CA ARG A 117 -16.83 5.09 -22.21
C ARG A 117 -17.80 6.13 -22.78
#